data_AF-F8GXG2-F1
#
_entry.id   AF-F8GXG2-F1
#
_cell.length_a   1.000
_cell.length_b   1.000
_cell.length_c   1.000
_cell.angle_alpha   90.00
_cell.angle_beta   90.00
_cell.angle_gamma   90.00
#
_symmetry.space_group_name_H-M   'P 1'
#
loop_
_entity.id
_entity.type
_entity.pdbx_description
1 polymer ?
#
loop_
_entity_poly.entity_id
_entity_poly.type
_entity_poly.pdbx_seq_one_letter_code
_entity_poly.pdbx_strand_id
1 'polypeptide(L)'
;MNSPQSRASSASETLTVRQQAIVPIAAFGAAGDIAKLNAALNRGLDSGLTVSEAKEILVQLYAYAGFPRSINALAELMKVLDARKQRGVHDVPGSDPSRAVPKGDALLTAGTANQTKLSGAPVRGALFEFAPAIDEYLKTHLFGDIFERDNCCRSLIPRSAPTHLRAITLG
;
A
#
# COMPACT_ATOMS: atom_id res chain seq x y z
N MET A 1 15.02 48.59 -3.36
CA MET A 1 15.12 47.59 -4.44
C MET A 1 14.36 46.34 -3.98
N ASN A 2 13.11 46.16 -4.42
CA ASN A 2 12.32 44.97 -4.11
C ASN A 2 12.51 43.95 -5.24
N SER A 3 13.17 42.83 -4.94
CA SER A 3 13.25 41.70 -5.85
C SER A 3 11.90 40.97 -5.92
N PRO A 4 11.34 40.71 -7.11
CA PRO A 4 10.15 39.86 -7.22
C PRO A 4 10.53 38.40 -6.97
N GLN A 5 9.99 37.81 -5.91
CA GLN A 5 10.05 36.36 -5.69
C GLN A 5 9.21 35.67 -6.77
N SER A 6 9.91 34.94 -7.65
CA SER A 6 9.36 33.95 -8.56
C SER A 6 8.56 32.91 -7.76
N ARG A 7 7.23 32.94 -7.85
CA ARG A 7 6.38 31.83 -7.42
C ARG A 7 6.58 30.70 -8.42
N ALA A 8 7.44 29.75 -8.08
CA ALA A 8 7.48 28.46 -8.77
C ALA A 8 6.10 27.81 -8.64
N SER A 9 5.37 27.68 -9.74
CA SER A 9 4.13 26.94 -9.81
C SER A 9 4.41 25.48 -9.48
N SER A 10 3.91 25.00 -8.34
CA SER A 10 3.88 23.57 -8.03
C SER A 10 3.09 22.86 -9.12
N ALA A 11 3.76 22.09 -9.98
CA ALA A 11 3.10 21.22 -10.93
C ALA A 11 2.20 20.26 -10.13
N SER A 12 0.89 20.34 -10.34
CA SER A 12 -0.03 19.33 -9.86
C SER A 12 0.27 18.05 -10.63
N GLU A 13 0.99 17.12 -10.01
CA GLU A 13 1.22 15.79 -10.56
C GLU A 13 -0.14 15.07 -10.65
N THR A 14 -0.72 15.08 -11.84
CA THR A 14 -1.99 14.40 -12.09
C THR A 14 -1.75 12.88 -12.08
N LEU A 15 -2.43 12.17 -11.19
CA LEU A 15 -2.36 10.70 -11.12
C LEU A 15 -2.84 10.09 -12.44
N THR A 16 -2.14 9.07 -12.93
CA THR A 16 -2.57 8.23 -14.06
C THR A 16 -3.87 7.48 -13.72
N VAL A 17 -4.62 7.07 -14.75
CA VAL A 17 -5.88 6.30 -14.56
C VAL A 17 -5.66 5.05 -13.70
N ARG A 18 -4.55 4.34 -13.91
CA ARG A 18 -4.14 3.18 -13.09
C ARG A 18 -3.93 3.56 -11.63
N GLN A 19 -3.26 4.68 -11.35
CA GLN A 19 -3.04 5.17 -9.99
C GLN A 19 -4.35 5.64 -9.33
N GLN A 20 -5.23 6.29 -10.08
CA GLN A 20 -6.55 6.73 -9.59
C GLN A 20 -7.45 5.55 -9.21
N ALA A 21 -7.32 4.42 -9.90
CA ALA A 21 -8.10 3.22 -9.60
C ALA A 21 -7.78 2.57 -8.24
N ILE A 22 -6.62 2.87 -7.66
CA ILE A 22 -6.19 2.34 -6.35
C ILE A 22 -7.08 2.90 -5.23
N VAL A 23 -7.40 4.19 -5.29
CA VAL A 23 -8.15 4.91 -4.26
C VAL A 23 -9.51 4.26 -3.94
N PRO A 24 -10.41 4.00 -4.91
CA PRO A 24 -11.70 3.38 -4.61
C PRO A 24 -11.55 1.94 -4.12
N ILE A 25 -10.56 1.17 -4.59
CA ILE A 25 -10.32 -0.19 -4.11
C ILE A 25 -9.95 -0.17 -2.62
N ALA A 26 -8.99 0.68 -2.26
CA ALA A 26 -8.57 0.83 -0.86
C ALA A 26 -9.73 1.33 0.02
N ALA A 27 -10.46 2.37 -0.42
CA ALA A 27 -11.55 2.96 0.34
C ALA A 27 -12.70 1.98 0.59
N PHE A 28 -13.19 1.29 -0.45
CA PHE A 28 -14.31 0.36 -0.30
C PHE A 28 -13.88 -0.95 0.38
N GLY A 29 -12.64 -1.39 0.19
CA GLY A 29 -12.06 -2.48 0.97
C GLY A 29 -12.03 -2.15 2.47
N ALA A 30 -11.52 -0.98 2.84
CA ALA A 30 -11.46 -0.52 4.23
C ALA A 30 -12.84 -0.38 4.87
N ALA A 31 -13.80 0.20 4.14
CA ALA A 31 -15.19 0.31 4.58
C ALA A 31 -15.91 -1.05 4.64
N GLY A 32 -15.40 -2.06 3.93
CA GLY A 32 -16.04 -3.34 3.73
C GLY A 32 -17.33 -3.26 2.90
N ASP A 33 -17.42 -2.27 2.02
CA ASP A 33 -18.50 -2.13 1.05
C ASP A 33 -18.20 -3.03 -0.16
N ILE A 34 -18.54 -4.32 -0.04
CA ILE A 34 -18.20 -5.36 -1.02
C ILE A 34 -18.79 -5.08 -2.40
N ALA A 35 -20.00 -4.51 -2.47
CA ALA A 35 -20.63 -4.18 -3.74
C ALA A 35 -19.86 -3.08 -4.48
N LYS A 36 -19.47 -2.01 -3.79
CA LYS A 36 -18.64 -0.95 -4.39
C LYS A 36 -17.21 -1.41 -4.66
N LEU A 37 -16.66 -2.28 -3.82
CA LEU A 37 -15.36 -2.90 -4.03
C LEU A 37 -15.35 -3.72 -5.33
N ASN A 38 -16.36 -4.56 -5.56
CA ASN A 38 -16.48 -5.36 -6.79
C ASN A 38 -16.41 -4.46 -8.04
N ALA A 39 -17.18 -3.36 -8.06
CA ALA A 39 -17.17 -2.40 -9.15
C ALA A 39 -15.82 -1.68 -9.30
N ALA A 40 -15.16 -1.35 -8.18
CA ALA A 40 -13.84 -0.74 -8.19
C ALA A 40 -12.76 -1.69 -8.72
N LEU A 41 -12.79 -2.97 -8.33
CA LEU A 41 -11.84 -4.00 -8.78
C LEU A 41 -11.94 -4.24 -10.29
N ASN A 42 -13.15 -4.38 -10.83
CA ASN A 42 -13.34 -4.53 -12.28
C ASN A 42 -12.77 -3.32 -13.03
N ARG A 43 -13.12 -2.10 -12.61
CA ARG A 43 -12.59 -0.88 -13.23
C ARG A 43 -11.07 -0.76 -13.12
N GLY A 44 -10.49 -1.16 -11.98
CA GLY A 44 -9.05 -1.16 -11.80
C GLY A 44 -8.34 -2.09 -12.78
N LEU A 45 -8.83 -3.32 -12.91
CA LEU A 45 -8.29 -4.30 -13.86
C LEU A 45 -8.46 -3.82 -15.32
N ASP A 46 -9.62 -3.25 -15.67
CA ASP A 46 -9.86 -2.65 -16.99
C ASP A 46 -8.95 -1.45 -17.27
N SER A 47 -8.53 -0.75 -16.21
CA SER A 47 -7.58 0.39 -16.28
C SER A 47 -6.11 -0.03 -16.27
N GLY A 48 -5.82 -1.34 -16.38
CA GLY A 48 -4.47 -1.88 -16.45
C GLY A 48 -3.80 -2.11 -15.09
N LEU A 49 -4.56 -2.14 -14.00
CA LEU A 49 -4.06 -2.68 -12.74
C LEU A 49 -3.81 -4.19 -12.90
N THR A 50 -2.66 -4.66 -12.44
CA THR A 50 -2.35 -6.09 -12.46
C THR A 50 -3.00 -6.83 -11.29
N VAL A 51 -3.13 -8.15 -11.41
CA VAL A 51 -3.66 -8.99 -10.33
C VAL A 51 -2.81 -8.87 -9.06
N SER A 52 -1.47 -8.88 -9.18
CA SER A 52 -0.58 -8.72 -8.03
C SER A 52 -0.70 -7.35 -7.35
N GLU A 53 -0.94 -6.27 -8.11
CA GLU A 53 -1.20 -4.96 -7.50
C GLU A 53 -2.55 -4.92 -6.75
N ALA A 54 -3.61 -5.46 -7.34
CA ALA A 54 -4.90 -5.55 -6.68
C ALA A 54 -4.81 -6.38 -5.39
N LYS A 55 -4.12 -7.53 -5.43
CA LYS A 55 -3.85 -8.34 -4.23
C LYS A 55 -3.12 -7.53 -3.17
N GLU A 56 -2.08 -6.81 -3.55
CA GLU A 56 -1.23 -6.13 -2.58
C GLU A 56 -1.92 -4.91 -1.93
N ILE A 57 -2.77 -4.18 -2.65
CA ILE A 57 -3.62 -3.14 -2.05
C ILE A 57 -4.46 -3.75 -0.92
N LEU A 58 -5.04 -4.94 -1.16
CA LEU A 58 -5.91 -5.61 -0.22
C LEU A 58 -5.14 -6.34 0.90
N VAL A 59 -3.90 -6.77 0.67
CA VAL A 59 -3.01 -7.28 1.73
C VAL A 59 -2.54 -6.14 2.63
N GLN A 60 -2.09 -5.01 2.08
CA GLN A 60 -1.69 -3.82 2.86
C GLN A 60 -2.84 -3.30 3.74
N LEU A 61 -4.08 -3.43 3.25
CA LEU A 61 -5.27 -3.04 4.00
C LEU A 61 -5.39 -3.73 5.37
N TYR A 62 -4.81 -4.93 5.55
CA TYR A 62 -4.78 -5.64 6.83
C TYR A 62 -4.24 -4.76 7.97
N ALA A 63 -3.20 -3.95 7.69
CA ALA A 63 -2.58 -3.09 8.69
C ALA A 63 -3.51 -1.98 9.22
N TYR A 64 -4.51 -1.58 8.42
CA TYR A 64 -5.34 -0.40 8.69
C TYR A 64 -6.79 -0.75 9.03
N ALA A 65 -7.36 -1.74 8.36
CA ALA A 65 -8.76 -2.15 8.51
C ALA A 65 -8.90 -3.54 9.17
N GLY A 66 -7.78 -4.19 9.50
CA GLY A 66 -7.75 -5.46 10.18
C GLY A 66 -8.02 -6.67 9.29
N PHE A 67 -7.78 -7.84 9.87
CA PHE A 67 -7.88 -9.16 9.23
C PHE A 67 -9.22 -9.43 8.53
N PRO A 68 -10.40 -9.17 9.15
CA PRO A 68 -11.67 -9.52 8.52
C PRO A 68 -11.93 -8.71 7.24
N ARG A 69 -11.57 -7.42 7.22
CA ARG A 69 -11.79 -6.56 6.06
C ARG A 69 -10.87 -6.94 4.90
N SER A 70 -9.59 -7.13 5.18
CA SER A 70 -8.60 -7.53 4.17
C SER A 70 -8.97 -8.87 3.51
N ILE A 71 -9.30 -9.90 4.29
CA ILE A 71 -9.64 -11.23 3.75
C ILE A 71 -10.94 -11.21 2.95
N ASN A 72 -11.97 -10.55 3.44
CA ASN A 72 -13.23 -10.44 2.70
C ASN A 72 -13.03 -9.72 1.37
N ALA A 73 -12.18 -8.70 1.33
CA ALA A 73 -11.83 -8.00 0.10
C ALA A 73 -11.02 -8.89 -0.86
N LEU A 74 -10.06 -9.68 -0.37
CA LEU A 74 -9.30 -10.64 -1.18
C LEU A 74 -10.20 -11.74 -1.76
N ALA A 75 -11.15 -12.24 -0.97
CA ALA A 75 -12.14 -13.19 -1.44
C ALA A 75 -13.02 -12.59 -2.55
N GLU A 76 -13.34 -11.29 -2.46
CA GLU A 76 -14.06 -10.59 -3.52
C GLU A 76 -13.21 -10.44 -4.79
N LEU A 77 -11.93 -10.11 -4.68
CA LEU A 77 -11.01 -10.10 -5.82
C LEU A 77 -10.94 -11.48 -6.50
N MET A 78 -10.88 -12.57 -5.74
CA MET A 78 -10.90 -13.92 -6.29
C MET A 78 -12.16 -14.17 -7.14
N LYS A 79 -13.35 -13.81 -6.63
CA LYS A 79 -14.61 -13.93 -7.39
C LYS A 79 -14.63 -13.07 -8.65
N VAL A 80 -14.10 -11.84 -8.58
CA VAL A 80 -14.00 -10.94 -9.74
C VAL A 80 -13.15 -11.57 -10.83
N LEU A 81 -11.98 -12.11 -10.49
CA LEU A 81 -11.07 -12.76 -11.44
C LEU A 81 -11.69 -14.02 -12.06
N ASP A 82 -12.37 -14.83 -11.26
CA ASP A 82 -13.09 -16.02 -11.76
C ASP A 82 -14.19 -15.63 -12.76
N ALA A 83 -15.00 -14.62 -12.42
CA ALA A 83 -16.05 -14.13 -13.31
C ALA A 83 -15.49 -13.51 -14.59
N ARG A 84 -14.34 -12.82 -14.53
CA ARG A 84 -13.65 -12.27 -15.70
C ARG A 84 -13.11 -13.38 -16.59
N LYS A 85 -12.47 -14.40 -16.01
CA LYS A 85 -11.99 -15.59 -16.71
C LYS A 85 -13.11 -16.34 -17.42
N GLN A 86 -14.27 -16.52 -16.77
CA GLN A 86 -15.45 -17.16 -17.38
C GLN A 86 -15.98 -16.41 -18.60
N ARG A 87 -15.76 -15.09 -18.68
CA ARG A 87 -16.10 -14.26 -19.84
C ARG A 87 -14.99 -14.17 -20.89
N GLY A 88 -13.91 -14.96 -20.74
CA GLY A 88 -12.77 -14.95 -21.64
C GLY A 88 -11.81 -13.77 -21.46
N VAL A 89 -11.94 -13.01 -20.36
CA VAL A 89 -11.00 -11.93 -20.03
C VAL A 89 -9.83 -12.51 -19.24
N HIS A 90 -8.61 -12.27 -19.72
CA HIS A 90 -7.37 -12.69 -19.09
C HIS A 90 -6.64 -11.48 -18.50
N ASP A 91 -6.76 -11.29 -17.18
CA ASP A 91 -6.09 -10.20 -16.48
C ASP A 91 -4.58 -10.40 -16.39
N VAL A 92 -3.83 -9.30 -16.46
CA VAL A 92 -2.36 -9.32 -16.37
C VAL A 92 -1.94 -9.77 -14.97
N PRO A 93 -1.17 -10.86 -14.81
CA PRO A 93 -0.82 -11.37 -13.48
C PRO A 93 -0.05 -10.35 -12.62
N GLY A 94 0.91 -9.64 -13.22
CA GLY A 94 1.82 -8.75 -12.49
C GLY A 94 3.04 -9.48 -11.95
N SER A 95 3.66 -8.94 -10.90
CA SER A 95 4.85 -9.51 -10.28
C SER A 95 4.67 -9.63 -8.77
N ASP A 96 5.19 -10.71 -8.22
CA ASP A 96 5.26 -10.93 -6.78
C ASP A 96 6.41 -10.12 -6.15
N PRO A 97 6.46 -9.96 -4.81
CA PRO A 97 7.58 -9.30 -4.15
C PRO A 97 8.91 -9.94 -4.57
N SER A 98 9.88 -9.11 -4.95
CA SER A 98 11.15 -9.60 -5.47
C SER A 98 12.14 -10.00 -4.37
N ARG A 99 11.90 -9.52 -3.14
CA ARG A 99 12.76 -9.72 -1.99
C ARG A 99 12.23 -10.81 -1.08
N ALA A 100 13.12 -11.65 -0.57
CA ALA A 100 12.80 -12.57 0.50
C ALA A 100 12.48 -11.79 1.78
N VAL A 101 11.45 -12.22 2.49
CA VAL A 101 11.08 -11.65 3.79
C VAL A 101 12.20 -11.93 4.79
N PRO A 102 12.77 -10.92 5.47
CA PRO A 102 13.72 -11.12 6.55
C PRO A 102 13.12 -11.99 7.67
N LYS A 103 13.96 -12.67 8.46
CA LYS A 103 13.50 -13.55 9.54
C LYS A 103 14.26 -13.27 10.83
N GLY A 104 13.64 -13.58 11.98
CA GLY A 104 14.24 -13.40 13.30
C GLY A 104 14.75 -11.97 13.51
N ASP A 105 15.96 -11.84 14.04
CA ASP A 105 16.58 -10.54 14.34
C ASP A 105 16.74 -9.63 13.10
N ALA A 106 16.89 -10.22 11.92
CA ALA A 106 16.98 -9.46 10.67
C ALA A 106 15.65 -8.74 10.35
N LEU A 107 14.52 -9.33 10.74
CA LEU A 107 13.19 -8.73 10.57
C LEU A 107 12.99 -7.53 11.48
N LEU A 108 13.37 -7.66 12.76
CA LEU A 108 13.33 -6.55 13.71
C LEU A 108 14.26 -5.40 13.28
N THR A 109 15.44 -5.73 12.76
CA THR A 109 16.40 -4.75 12.24
C THR A 109 15.86 -4.00 11.04
N ALA A 110 15.34 -4.72 10.03
CA ALA A 110 14.71 -4.12 8.85
C ALA A 110 13.51 -3.24 9.23
N GLY A 111 12.65 -3.76 10.10
CA GLY A 111 11.49 -3.05 10.63
C GLY A 111 11.83 -1.75 11.36
N THR A 112 12.83 -1.79 12.25
CA THR A 112 13.28 -0.60 12.98
C THR A 112 13.84 0.45 12.03
N ALA A 113 14.63 0.02 11.04
CA ALA A 113 15.18 0.92 10.03
C ALA A 113 14.08 1.56 9.18
N ASN A 114 13.10 0.77 8.74
CA ASN A 114 11.99 1.25 7.93
C ASN A 114 11.06 2.18 8.73
N GLN A 115 10.72 1.83 9.97
CA GLN A 115 9.94 2.68 10.89
C GLN A 115 10.63 4.03 11.12
N THR A 116 11.93 4.03 11.40
CA THR A 116 12.72 5.24 11.62
C THR A 116 12.74 6.12 10.38
N LYS A 117 12.93 5.50 9.20
CA LYS A 117 12.95 6.19 7.92
C LYS A 117 11.61 6.85 7.59
N LEU A 118 10.49 6.15 7.81
CA LEU A 118 9.15 6.65 7.50
C LEU A 118 8.67 7.68 8.54
N SER A 119 9.05 7.51 9.80
CA SER A 119 8.69 8.44 10.89
C SER A 119 9.60 9.66 10.97
N GLY A 120 10.76 9.62 10.32
CA GLY A 120 11.78 10.67 10.35
C GLY A 120 12.70 10.66 11.58
N ALA A 121 12.38 9.86 12.60
CA ALA A 121 13.17 9.66 13.80
C ALA A 121 12.87 8.29 14.43
N PRO A 122 13.75 7.78 15.32
CA PRO A 122 13.46 6.56 16.08
C PRO A 122 12.19 6.72 16.90
N VAL A 123 11.22 5.82 16.71
CA VAL A 123 9.96 5.81 17.46
C VAL A 123 10.22 5.25 18.87
N ARG A 124 9.87 6.04 19.89
CA ARG A 124 10.04 5.75 21.33
C ARG A 124 8.94 6.46 22.12
N GLY A 125 8.75 6.09 23.39
CA GLY A 125 7.90 6.82 24.33
C GLY A 125 7.06 5.91 25.23
N ALA A 126 6.35 6.53 26.17
CA ALA A 126 5.63 5.85 27.25
C ALA A 126 4.65 4.77 26.76
N LEU A 127 4.04 4.93 25.58
CA LEU A 127 3.16 3.91 24.99
C LEU A 127 3.92 2.59 24.72
N PHE A 128 5.11 2.69 24.14
CA PHE A 128 5.93 1.54 23.78
C PHE A 128 6.68 0.97 24.99
N GLU A 129 6.90 1.76 26.04
CA GLU A 129 7.40 1.27 27.33
C GLU A 129 6.29 0.53 28.11
N PHE A 130 5.06 1.04 28.06
CA PHE A 130 3.89 0.43 28.69
C PHE A 130 3.50 -0.90 28.03
N ALA A 131 3.56 -0.96 26.70
CA ALA A 131 3.16 -2.13 25.92
C ALA A 131 4.23 -2.50 24.88
N PRO A 132 5.41 -3.01 25.28
CA PRO A 132 6.53 -3.28 24.35
C PRO A 132 6.18 -4.24 23.22
N ALA A 133 5.22 -5.15 23.43
CA ALA A 133 4.73 -6.04 22.39
C ALA A 133 4.19 -5.29 21.15
N ILE A 134 3.55 -4.11 21.33
CA ILE A 134 3.03 -3.35 20.17
C ILE A 134 4.17 -2.77 19.33
N ASP A 135 5.26 -2.34 19.96
CA ASP A 135 6.45 -1.85 19.27
C ASP A 135 7.11 -2.96 18.45
N GLU A 136 7.22 -4.15 19.05
CA GLU A 136 7.75 -5.33 18.37
C GLU A 136 6.87 -5.75 17.19
N TYR A 137 5.54 -5.79 17.35
CA TYR A 137 4.62 -6.12 16.25
C TYR A 137 4.67 -5.10 15.13
N LEU A 138 4.72 -3.81 15.46
CA LEU A 138 4.87 -2.77 14.45
C LEU A 138 6.20 -2.96 13.70
N LYS A 139 7.32 -3.11 14.40
CA LYS A 139 8.62 -3.25 13.75
C LYS A 139 8.70 -4.53 12.93
N THR A 140 8.43 -5.69 13.51
CA THR A 140 8.64 -6.98 12.84
C THR A 140 7.59 -7.24 11.76
N HIS A 141 6.31 -7.07 12.07
CA HIS A 141 5.23 -7.47 11.17
C HIS A 141 4.82 -6.33 10.22
N LEU A 142 4.61 -5.13 10.72
CA LEU A 142 4.17 -4.02 9.85
C LEU A 142 5.33 -3.47 9.01
N PHE A 143 6.39 -2.98 9.68
CA PHE A 143 7.48 -2.28 9.01
C PHE A 143 8.51 -3.22 8.36
N GLY A 144 8.75 -4.39 8.95
CA GLY A 144 9.77 -5.34 8.50
C GLY A 144 9.30 -6.37 7.49
N ASP A 145 8.00 -6.67 7.47
CA ASP A 145 7.39 -7.61 6.53
C ASP A 145 6.50 -6.85 5.53
N ILE A 146 5.35 -6.33 5.97
CA ILE A 146 4.34 -5.74 5.06
C ILE A 146 4.89 -4.54 4.27
N PHE A 147 5.59 -3.60 4.92
CA PHE A 147 6.11 -2.40 4.25
C PHE A 147 7.46 -2.60 3.54
N GLU A 148 8.09 -3.77 3.67
CA GLU A 148 9.28 -4.12 2.89
C GLU A 148 8.93 -4.72 1.51
N ARG A 149 7.66 -5.07 1.28
CA ARG A 149 7.18 -5.64 0.01
C ARG A 149 7.22 -4.58 -1.10
N ASP A 150 7.80 -4.93 -2.24
CA ASP A 150 8.17 -3.98 -3.31
C ASP A 150 7.34 -4.11 -4.60
N ASN A 151 6.30 -4.93 -4.58
CA ASN A 151 5.45 -5.29 -5.72
C ASN A 151 4.20 -4.40 -5.89
N CYS A 152 3.89 -3.51 -4.95
CA CYS A 152 2.76 -2.58 -5.07
C CYS A 152 3.15 -1.13 -4.91
N CYS A 153 2.39 -0.28 -5.57
CA CYS A 153 2.46 1.18 -5.47
C CYS A 153 3.84 1.79 -5.71
N ARG A 154 4.78 1.04 -6.31
CA ARG A 154 6.04 1.60 -6.82
C ARG A 154 5.80 2.66 -7.91
N SER A 155 4.60 2.66 -8.51
CA SER A 155 4.14 3.69 -9.43
C SER A 155 3.52 4.91 -8.75
N LEU A 156 2.97 4.83 -7.52
CA LEU A 156 2.39 5.99 -6.80
C LEU A 156 3.45 6.93 -6.20
N ILE A 157 4.72 6.53 -6.26
CA ILE A 157 5.86 7.33 -5.81
C ILE A 157 6.67 7.70 -7.06
N PRO A 158 6.61 8.94 -7.55
CA PRO A 158 7.53 9.43 -8.56
C PRO A 158 8.97 9.10 -8.14
N ARG A 159 9.83 8.65 -9.08
CA ARG A 159 11.25 8.36 -8.75
C ARG A 159 11.98 9.59 -8.15
N SER A 160 11.45 10.79 -8.37
CA SER A 160 11.89 12.08 -7.87
C SER A 160 11.24 12.51 -6.54
N ALA A 161 10.23 11.79 -6.03
CA ALA A 161 9.53 12.20 -4.82
C ALA A 161 10.45 12.04 -3.59
N PRO A 162 10.60 13.09 -2.78
CA PRO A 162 11.46 13.04 -1.61
C PRO A 162 10.92 12.02 -0.59
N THR A 163 11.82 11.43 0.19
CA THR A 163 11.54 10.26 1.06
C THR A 163 10.32 10.43 1.97
N HIS A 164 9.96 11.66 2.34
CA HIS A 164 8.80 11.98 3.18
C HIS A 164 7.44 11.85 2.46
N LEU A 165 7.37 11.97 1.13
CA LEU A 165 6.11 11.69 0.40
C LEU A 165 5.80 10.19 0.30
N ARG A 166 6.80 9.32 0.55
CA ARG A 166 6.58 7.86 0.62
C ARG A 166 5.77 7.44 1.85
N ALA A 167 5.75 8.27 2.88
CA ALA A 167 5.01 8.00 4.11
C ALA A 167 3.50 8.22 3.95
N ILE A 168 3.07 9.08 3.02
CA ILE A 168 1.64 9.41 2.84
C ILE A 168 0.88 8.31 2.10
N THR A 169 1.58 7.37 1.43
CA THR A 169 0.95 6.18 0.82
C THR A 169 1.00 4.95 1.72
N LEU A 170 1.63 5.08 2.89
CA LEU A 170 1.88 4.02 3.89
C LEU A 170 1.57 4.51 5.31
N GLY A 171 0.65 5.46 5.46
CA GLY A 171 0.17 6.00 6.74
C GLY A 171 -1.32 6.25 6.70
#